data_AF-A0A528WK81-F1
#
_entry.id   AF-A0A528WK81-F1
#
_cell.length_a   1.000
_cell.length_b   1.000
_cell.length_c   1.000
_cell.angle_alpha   90.00
_cell.angle_beta   90.00
_cell.angle_gamma   90.00
#
_symmetry.space_group_name_H-M   'P 1'
#
loop_
_entity.id
_entity.type
_entity.pdbx_description
1 polymer ?
#
loop_
_entity_poly.entity_id
_entity_poly.type
_entity_poly.pdbx_seq_one_letter_code
_entity_poly.pdbx_strand_id
1 'polypeptide(L)'
;GLSGSTAHVVYSAVDPDNPATTSAKVVNEVIRGEIGFDGLLMSDDTSMKALSGDFPTKAAAILAAGVDLVLHCNGVFEEMSGIASRTTMLAGKSLARAERALTYMKNRDVADEGAIRAEFATYFEAVA
;
A
#
# COMPACT_ATOMS: atom_id res chain seq x y z
N GLY A 1 -12.10 -9.17 0.76
CA GLY A 1 -11.54 -8.20 1.73
C GLY A 1 -11.96 -6.80 1.34
N LEU A 2 -12.06 -5.88 2.31
CA LEU A 2 -12.36 -4.46 2.03
C LEU A 2 -11.12 -3.66 1.65
N SER A 3 -9.93 -4.18 1.94
CA SER A 3 -8.63 -3.67 1.49
C SER A 3 -7.68 -4.81 1.12
N GLY A 4 -6.64 -4.49 0.35
CA GLY A 4 -5.56 -5.40 -0.07
C GLY A 4 -4.31 -4.61 -0.47
N SER A 5 -3.17 -5.28 -0.52
CA SER A 5 -1.90 -4.71 -0.97
C SER A 5 -1.43 -5.40 -2.25
N THR A 6 -0.85 -4.63 -3.18
CA THR A 6 -0.05 -5.21 -4.26
C THR A 6 1.31 -5.65 -3.71
N ALA A 7 2.07 -6.39 -4.51
CA ALA A 7 3.45 -6.76 -4.23
C ALA A 7 4.33 -6.39 -5.43
N HIS A 8 5.60 -6.06 -5.19
CA HIS A 8 6.57 -5.73 -6.24
C HIS A 8 7.11 -7.00 -6.93
N VAL A 9 6.21 -7.76 -7.55
CA VAL A 9 6.50 -9.04 -8.23
C VAL A 9 6.15 -8.93 -9.70
N VAL A 10 7.06 -9.36 -10.57
CA VAL A 10 6.82 -9.47 -12.01
C VAL A 10 6.15 -10.82 -12.29
N TYR A 11 4.98 -10.78 -12.89
CA TYR A 11 4.26 -11.97 -13.35
C TYR A 11 4.46 -12.08 -14.86
N SER A 12 5.55 -12.72 -15.29
CA SER A 12 5.98 -12.75 -16.70
C SER A 12 4.94 -13.32 -17.68
N ALA A 13 4.05 -14.19 -17.20
CA ALA A 13 2.93 -14.71 -18.00
C ALA A 13 1.82 -13.67 -18.26
N VAL A 14 1.76 -12.60 -17.48
CA VAL A 14 0.74 -11.54 -17.57
C VAL A 14 1.37 -10.26 -18.11
N ASP A 15 2.38 -9.73 -17.41
CA ASP A 15 3.13 -8.53 -17.75
C ASP A 15 4.61 -8.75 -17.39
N PRO A 16 5.48 -9.02 -18.39
CA PRO A 16 6.90 -9.24 -18.16
C PRO A 16 7.69 -7.96 -17.91
N ASP A 17 7.13 -6.79 -18.24
CA ASP A 17 7.84 -5.51 -18.21
C ASP A 17 7.63 -4.77 -16.88
N ASN A 18 6.49 -4.99 -16.23
CA ASN A 18 6.11 -4.27 -15.03
C ASN A 18 5.79 -5.21 -13.85
N PRO A 19 6.29 -4.90 -12.64
CA PRO A 19 5.78 -5.49 -11.41
C PRO A 19 4.28 -5.22 -11.25
N ALA A 20 3.57 -6.10 -10.54
CA ALA A 20 2.12 -5.97 -10.32
C ALA A 20 1.70 -4.59 -9.76
N THR A 21 2.52 -4.01 -8.90
CA THR A 21 2.30 -2.67 -8.32
C THR A 21 2.23 -1.53 -9.35
N THR A 22 2.90 -1.67 -10.50
CA THR A 22 2.91 -0.67 -11.58
C THR A 22 2.31 -1.18 -12.89
N SER A 23 1.72 -2.38 -12.91
CA SER A 23 1.11 -2.98 -14.09
C SER A 23 -0.39 -2.72 -14.13
N ALA A 24 -0.82 -1.84 -15.04
CA ALA A 24 -2.24 -1.61 -15.31
C ALA A 24 -2.96 -2.89 -15.76
N LYS A 25 -2.23 -3.80 -16.42
CA LYS A 25 -2.76 -5.09 -16.87
C LYS A 25 -3.08 -6.00 -15.69
N VAL A 26 -2.12 -6.20 -14.78
CA VAL A 26 -2.33 -7.01 -13.58
C VAL A 26 -3.46 -6.42 -12.73
N VAL A 27 -3.47 -5.11 -12.52
CA VAL A 27 -4.50 -4.48 -11.70
C VAL A 27 -5.88 -4.57 -12.35
N ASN A 28 -6.05 -4.14 -13.61
CA ASN A 28 -7.38 -4.02 -14.20
C ASN A 28 -7.93 -5.36 -14.70
N GLU A 29 -7.11 -6.17 -15.36
CA GLU A 29 -7.58 -7.43 -15.95
C GLU A 29 -7.66 -8.54 -14.90
N VAL A 30 -6.65 -8.66 -14.03
CA VAL A 30 -6.60 -9.76 -13.06
C VAL A 30 -7.26 -9.38 -11.73
N ILE A 31 -6.81 -8.32 -11.06
CA ILE A 31 -7.31 -7.97 -9.72
C ILE A 31 -8.76 -7.47 -9.79
N ARG A 32 -9.04 -6.48 -10.65
CA ARG A 32 -10.40 -5.91 -10.79
C ARG A 32 -11.32 -6.75 -11.68
N GLY A 33 -10.76 -7.43 -12.69
CA GLY A 33 -11.49 -8.27 -13.63
C GLY A 33 -11.70 -9.69 -13.09
N GLU A 34 -10.76 -10.60 -13.35
CA GLU A 34 -10.89 -12.03 -13.06
C GLU A 34 -11.16 -12.34 -11.58
N ILE A 35 -10.45 -11.69 -10.66
CA ILE A 35 -10.65 -11.86 -9.21
C ILE A 35 -11.91 -11.09 -8.74
N GLY A 36 -12.29 -10.02 -9.45
CA GLY A 36 -13.43 -9.18 -9.07
C GLY A 36 -13.22 -8.38 -7.78
N PHE A 37 -11.96 -8.12 -7.40
CA PHE A 37 -11.66 -7.39 -6.17
C PHE A 37 -11.97 -5.90 -6.32
N ASP A 38 -13.05 -5.42 -5.67
CA ASP A 38 -13.41 -4.00 -5.61
C ASP A 38 -13.15 -3.36 -4.22
N GLY A 39 -12.23 -3.93 -3.44
CA GLY A 39 -11.75 -3.30 -2.20
C GLY A 39 -10.74 -2.19 -2.46
N LEU A 40 -10.33 -1.47 -1.41
CA LEU A 40 -9.25 -0.50 -1.46
C LEU A 40 -7.91 -1.20 -1.74
N LEU A 41 -7.20 -0.78 -2.78
CA LEU A 41 -5.92 -1.37 -3.14
C LEU A 41 -4.79 -0.38 -2.83
N MET A 42 -3.83 -0.81 -2.03
CA MET A 42 -2.64 -0.04 -1.67
C MET A 42 -1.40 -0.68 -2.28
N SER A 43 -0.37 0.12 -2.56
CA SER A 43 0.93 -0.43 -2.94
C SER A 43 1.63 -1.07 -1.75
N ASP A 44 2.54 -2.00 -2.03
CA ASP A 44 3.61 -2.31 -1.07
C ASP A 44 4.53 -1.09 -0.89
N ASP A 45 5.41 -1.13 0.11
CA ASP A 45 6.30 -0.01 0.43
C ASP A 45 7.16 0.39 -0.78
N THR A 46 7.00 1.64 -1.21
CA THR A 46 7.75 2.22 -2.32
C THR A 46 9.23 2.43 -2.01
N SER A 47 9.60 2.46 -0.73
CA SER A 47 11.00 2.57 -0.27
C SER A 47 11.81 1.30 -0.53
N MET A 48 11.13 0.18 -0.78
CA MET A 48 11.79 -1.04 -1.23
C MET A 48 12.48 -0.78 -2.58
N LYS A 49 13.74 -1.21 -2.69
CA LYS A 49 14.58 -1.08 -3.90
C LYS A 49 14.12 -2.00 -5.06
N ALA A 50 12.86 -2.42 -5.05
CA ALA A 50 12.26 -3.35 -6.01
C ALA A 50 11.62 -2.66 -7.22
N LEU A 51 11.31 -1.36 -7.11
CA LEU A 51 10.83 -0.55 -8.23
C LEU A 51 11.95 0.35 -8.77
N SER A 52 11.98 0.54 -10.08
CA SER A 52 12.90 1.44 -10.78
C SER A 52 12.43 2.91 -10.72
N GLY A 53 13.34 3.85 -10.93
CA GLY A 53 13.05 5.30 -10.99
C GLY A 53 13.05 6.01 -9.63
N ASP A 54 12.73 7.30 -9.66
CA ASP A 54 12.59 8.13 -8.46
C ASP A 54 11.21 7.96 -7.80
N PHE A 55 11.07 8.40 -6.55
CA PHE A 55 9.82 8.29 -5.80
C PHE A 55 8.61 8.98 -6.46
N PRO A 56 8.72 10.21 -7.01
CA PRO A 56 7.63 10.83 -7.76
C PRO A 56 7.16 9.98 -8.95
N THR A 57 8.08 9.42 -9.73
CA THR A 57 7.75 8.59 -10.90
C THR A 57 7.12 7.27 -10.48
N LYS A 58 7.63 6.63 -9.43
CA LYS A 58 7.01 5.43 -8.84
C LYS A 58 5.57 5.70 -8.43
N ALA A 59 5.33 6.77 -7.67
CA ALA A 59 3.99 7.14 -7.22
C ALA A 59 3.03 7.33 -8.40
N ALA A 60 3.45 8.07 -9.44
CA ALA A 60 2.66 8.27 -10.64
C ALA A 60 2.34 6.95 -11.38
N ALA A 61 3.33 6.06 -11.51
CA ALA A 61 3.14 4.77 -12.18
C ALA A 61 2.18 3.84 -11.41
N ILE A 62 2.28 3.82 -10.08
CA ILE A 62 1.39 3.05 -9.21
C ILE A 62 -0.06 3.50 -9.36
N LEU A 63 -0.31 4.81 -9.30
CA LEU A 63 -1.65 5.35 -9.47
C LEU A 63 -2.18 5.12 -10.89
N ALA A 64 -1.32 5.28 -11.91
CA ALA A 64 -1.68 5.01 -13.30
C ALA A 64 -2.03 3.54 -13.55
N ALA A 65 -1.46 2.61 -12.77
CA ALA A 65 -1.83 1.20 -12.82
C ALA A 65 -3.24 0.93 -12.27
N GLY A 66 -3.84 1.86 -11.51
CA GLY A 66 -5.16 1.70 -10.91
C GLY A 66 -5.13 1.24 -9.44
N VAL A 67 -3.97 1.33 -8.80
CA VAL A 67 -3.83 1.23 -7.35
C VAL A 67 -4.40 2.50 -6.72
N ASP A 68 -5.13 2.37 -5.61
CA ASP A 68 -5.84 3.49 -4.99
C ASP A 68 -4.93 4.32 -4.06
N LEU A 69 -3.94 3.69 -3.41
CA LEU A 69 -3.04 4.33 -2.44
C LEU A 69 -1.57 3.96 -2.64
N VAL A 70 -0.68 4.94 -2.43
CA VAL A 70 0.78 4.73 -2.43
C VAL A 70 1.26 4.65 -0.97
N LEU A 71 1.99 3.59 -0.63
CA LEU A 71 2.57 3.39 0.69
C LEU A 71 4.06 3.72 0.70
N HIS A 72 4.51 4.39 1.75
CA HIS A 72 5.90 4.75 1.98
C HIS A 72 6.22 4.71 3.47
N CYS A 73 7.17 3.85 3.87
CA CYS A 73 7.34 3.49 5.28
C CYS A 73 8.61 4.02 5.96
N ASN A 74 9.53 4.70 5.25
CA ASN A 74 10.84 5.05 5.82
C ASN A 74 10.92 6.44 6.48
N GLY A 75 9.90 7.29 6.33
CA GLY A 75 9.78 8.58 6.99
C GLY A 75 10.71 9.70 6.47
N VAL A 76 11.37 9.54 5.32
CA VAL A 76 12.24 10.58 4.75
C VAL A 76 11.39 11.68 4.09
N PHE A 77 11.49 12.91 4.60
CA PHE A 77 10.58 14.00 4.21
C PHE A 77 10.68 14.36 2.73
N GLU A 78 11.88 14.41 2.18
CA GLU A 78 12.12 14.73 0.77
C GLU A 78 11.46 13.69 -0.15
N GLU A 79 11.51 12.41 0.24
CA GLU A 79 10.88 11.32 -0.49
C GLU A 79 9.35 11.42 -0.40
N MET A 80 8.81 11.64 0.80
CA MET A 80 7.38 11.88 1.03
C MET A 80 6.85 13.08 0.23
N SER A 81 7.60 14.18 0.19
CA SER A 81 7.27 15.37 -0.58
C SER A 81 7.25 15.08 -2.09
N GLY A 82 8.24 14.31 -2.56
CA GLY A 82 8.29 13.84 -3.94
C GLY A 82 7.08 12.98 -4.32
N ILE A 83 6.69 12.03 -3.48
CA ILE A 83 5.48 11.21 -3.66
C ILE A 83 4.24 12.11 -3.68
N ALA A 84 4.08 12.97 -2.67
CA ALA A 84 2.93 13.85 -2.53
C ALA A 84 2.72 14.75 -3.76
N SER A 85 3.81 15.22 -4.39
CA SER A 85 3.76 16.05 -5.60
C SER A 85 3.11 15.39 -6.82
N ARG A 86 3.02 14.04 -6.82
CA ARG A 86 2.45 13.25 -7.92
C ARG A 86 1.19 12.46 -7.53
N THR A 87 0.80 12.52 -6.26
CA THR A 87 -0.47 11.96 -5.78
C THR A 87 -1.59 12.98 -5.86
N THR A 88 -2.82 12.48 -5.90
CA THR A 88 -4.03 13.31 -5.83
C THR A 88 -4.86 12.94 -4.62
N MET A 89 -5.74 13.84 -4.21
CA MET A 89 -6.75 13.52 -3.19
C MET A 89 -7.64 12.38 -3.70
N LEU A 90 -8.02 11.46 -2.81
CA LEU A 90 -8.95 10.38 -3.15
C LEU A 90 -10.26 10.95 -3.70
N ALA A 91 -10.73 10.36 -4.80
CA ALA A 91 -11.95 10.78 -5.48
C ALA A 91 -12.63 9.60 -6.19
N GLY A 92 -13.94 9.72 -6.42
CA GLY A 92 -14.71 8.70 -7.13
C GLY A 92 -14.61 7.31 -6.49
N LYS A 93 -14.22 6.29 -7.29
CA LYS A 93 -14.15 4.90 -6.80
C LYS A 93 -13.12 4.69 -5.70
N SER A 94 -11.95 5.35 -5.77
CA SER A 94 -10.90 5.17 -4.76
C SER A 94 -11.33 5.72 -3.40
N LEU A 95 -12.01 6.87 -3.39
CA LEU A 95 -12.63 7.42 -2.16
C LEU A 95 -13.71 6.48 -1.62
N ALA A 96 -14.65 6.03 -2.46
CA ALA A 96 -15.70 5.12 -2.02
C ALA A 96 -15.14 3.80 -1.45
N ARG A 97 -14.06 3.27 -2.04
CA ARG A 97 -13.34 2.10 -1.52
C ARG A 97 -12.70 2.39 -0.16
N ALA A 98 -12.07 3.54 -0.01
CA ALA A 98 -11.45 3.96 1.24
C ALA A 98 -12.49 4.11 2.36
N GLU A 99 -13.59 4.81 2.09
CA GLU A 99 -14.71 4.97 3.03
C GLU A 99 -15.25 3.61 3.49
N ARG A 100 -15.49 2.68 2.55
CA ARG A 100 -15.90 1.32 2.89
C ARG A 100 -14.88 0.61 3.77
N ALA A 101 -13.59 0.70 3.46
CA ALA A 101 -12.52 0.11 4.27
C ALA A 101 -12.51 0.68 5.71
N LEU A 102 -12.71 2.00 5.86
CA LEU A 102 -12.76 2.67 7.16
C LEU A 102 -13.92 2.17 8.04
N THR A 103 -15.06 1.78 7.47
CA THR A 103 -16.21 1.25 8.26
C THR A 103 -15.87 -0.02 9.06
N TYR A 104 -14.79 -0.71 8.73
CA TYR A 104 -14.36 -1.92 9.39
C TYR A 104 -13.35 -1.69 10.52
N MET A 105 -12.82 -0.47 10.66
CA MET A 105 -12.00 -0.08 11.81
C MET A 105 -12.89 0.20 13.03
N LYS A 106 -13.64 -0.82 13.46
CA LYS A 106 -14.70 -0.69 14.48
C LYS A 106 -14.16 -0.53 15.90
N ASN A 107 -12.95 -1.03 16.16
CA ASN A 107 -12.32 -0.96 17.47
C ASN A 107 -10.95 -0.34 17.31
N ARG A 108 -10.79 0.91 17.75
CA ARG A 108 -9.44 1.40 18.09
C ARG A 108 -8.96 0.54 19.25
N ASP A 109 -7.74 0.04 19.14
CA ASP A 109 -7.07 -0.54 20.28
C ASP A 109 -6.94 0.56 21.34
N VAL A 110 -7.60 0.36 22.49
CA VAL A 110 -7.57 1.27 23.63
C VAL A 110 -6.51 0.83 24.65
N ALA A 111 -5.70 -0.17 24.31
CA ALA A 111 -4.63 -0.61 25.18
C ALA A 111 -3.62 0.51 25.42
N ASP A 112 -3.10 0.52 26.64
CA ASP A 112 -2.07 1.47 27.06
C ASP A 112 -0.73 1.06 26.43
N GLU A 113 -0.19 1.90 25.56
CA GLU A 113 1.09 1.65 24.88
C GLU A 113 2.22 1.42 25.88
N GLY A 114 2.24 2.16 27.00
CA GLY A 114 3.24 2.02 28.04
C GLY A 114 3.17 0.67 28.74
N ALA A 115 1.96 0.20 29.04
CA ALA A 115 1.74 -1.12 29.63
C ALA A 115 2.17 -2.25 28.69
N ILE A 116 1.81 -2.17 27.40
CA ILE A 116 2.22 -3.18 26.39
C ILE A 116 3.74 -3.18 26.22
N ARG A 117 4.37 -2.00 26.15
CA ARG A 117 5.84 -1.89 26.05
C ARG A 117 6.54 -2.46 27.27
N ALA A 118 6.01 -2.23 28.47
CA ALA A 118 6.53 -2.81 29.70
C ALA A 118 6.41 -4.34 29.70
N GLU A 119 5.24 -4.89 29.32
CA GLU A 119 5.05 -6.33 29.17
C GLU A 119 6.06 -6.93 28.18
N PHE A 120 6.19 -6.34 26.98
CA PHE A 120 7.15 -6.76 25.96
C PHE A 120 8.59 -6.78 26.46
N ALA A 121 9.00 -5.76 27.23
CA ALA A 121 10.34 -5.69 27.80
C ALA A 121 10.63 -6.85 28.75
N THR A 122 9.64 -7.31 29.55
CA THR A 122 9.82 -8.45 30.44
C THR A 122 10.11 -9.74 29.68
N TYR A 123 9.52 -9.93 28.49
CA TYR A 123 9.85 -11.06 27.63
C TYR A 123 11.26 -10.96 27.07
N PHE A 124 11.77 -9.76 26.74
CA PHE A 124 13.13 -9.59 26.23
C PHE A 124 14.20 -9.80 27.31
N GLU A 125 13.96 -9.33 28.53
CA GLU A 125 14.86 -9.58 29.66
C GLU A 125 14.90 -11.06 30.06
N ALA A 126 13.82 -11.83 29.84
CA ALA A 126 13.78 -13.26 30.13
C ALA A 126 14.60 -14.13 29.15
N VAL A 127 15.07 -13.57 28.02
CA VAL A 127 15.90 -14.28 27.01
C VAL A 127 17.32 -13.68 26.88
N ALA A 128 17.65 -12.66 27.67
CA ALA A 128 18.99 -12.06 27.74
C ALA A 128 19.81 -12.66 28.89
#